data_AF-A0A524GZM6-F1
#
_entry.id   AF-A0A524GZM6-F1
#
_cell.length_a   1.000
_cell.length_b   1.000
_cell.length_c   1.000
_cell.angle_alpha   90.00
_cell.angle_beta   90.00
_cell.angle_gamma   90.00
#
_symmetry.space_group_name_H-M   'P 1'
#
loop_
_entity.id
_entity.type
_entity.pdbx_description
1 polymer ?
#
loop_
_entity_poly.entity_id
_entity_poly.type
_entity_poly.pdbx_seq_one_letter_code
_entity_poly.pdbx_strand_id
1 'polypeptide(L)'
;MKRLFLLLPVAVILFTMCSQTIWEKTDNGVIIRLKSMSHAIPRQMKLEIVDNNIMHVIASPEKGFSDEKSLCIIDRDYPDPAFKVKQVQDTLIVSTGRLTAKVSLVTGQVIFCDENGKVILTEKAGGGKSFTPINVEGTSGYTFGQVFDSPPDEAFYGLGQHQSDEFNYKGLNENLYQYNTKVSVPFLISSRNYGLLWDNYSLTKFGDPRDYSQMDLFRLYDNNGQEGGLTATYYVKSDTTRIFVQRKESKIDYENLETIKDFPGKFPFYQSTITWTGEIEPEESGVFYFKLYYAGYTKLYLDGELVVPERWRT
;
A
#
# COMPACT_ATOMS: atom_id res chain seq x y z
N MET A 1 33.95 -46.66 -65.63
CA MET A 1 32.92 -45.86 -64.94
C MET A 1 33.03 -46.12 -63.45
N LYS A 2 33.45 -45.10 -62.68
CA LYS A 2 33.67 -45.13 -61.22
C LYS A 2 32.34 -44.98 -60.49
N ARG A 3 32.13 -45.69 -59.37
CA ARG A 3 31.28 -45.20 -58.27
C ARG A 3 31.88 -45.66 -56.93
N LEU A 4 32.54 -44.72 -56.26
CA LEU A 4 33.05 -44.81 -54.90
C LEU A 4 31.96 -44.21 -54.00
N PHE A 5 31.35 -45.01 -53.13
CA PHE A 5 30.38 -44.52 -52.14
C PHE A 5 31.15 -44.00 -50.92
N LEU A 6 31.16 -42.67 -50.76
CA LEU A 6 31.62 -42.00 -49.53
C LEU A 6 30.52 -42.10 -48.48
N LEU A 7 30.80 -42.78 -47.37
CA LEU A 7 30.01 -42.72 -46.14
C LEU A 7 30.47 -41.51 -45.31
N LEU A 8 29.64 -40.47 -45.23
CA LEU A 8 29.84 -39.33 -44.34
C LEU A 8 29.27 -39.67 -42.94
N PRO A 9 30.02 -39.51 -41.84
CA PRO A 9 29.44 -39.62 -40.51
C PRO A 9 28.65 -38.34 -40.19
N VAL A 10 27.34 -38.47 -40.00
CA VAL A 10 26.49 -37.39 -39.48
C VAL A 10 26.80 -37.23 -37.99
N ALA A 11 27.52 -36.17 -37.64
CA ALA A 11 27.70 -35.75 -36.26
C ALA A 11 26.38 -35.19 -35.73
N VAL A 12 25.75 -35.93 -34.81
CA VAL A 12 24.56 -35.47 -34.08
C VAL A 12 25.02 -34.44 -33.05
N ILE A 13 24.84 -33.16 -33.38
CA ILE A 13 25.00 -32.05 -32.43
C ILE A 13 23.77 -32.07 -31.51
N LEU A 14 23.93 -32.63 -30.32
CA LEU A 14 22.98 -32.51 -29.22
C LEU A 14 22.94 -31.05 -28.77
N PHE A 15 21.97 -30.29 -29.27
CA PHE A 15 21.60 -29.01 -28.67
C PHE A 15 21.03 -29.28 -27.28
N THR A 16 21.87 -29.17 -26.24
CA THR A 16 21.38 -29.01 -24.88
C THR A 16 20.63 -27.69 -24.81
N MET A 17 19.30 -27.73 -24.94
CA MET A 17 18.45 -26.62 -24.54
C MET A 17 18.79 -26.32 -23.08
N CYS A 18 19.42 -25.18 -22.84
CA CYS A 18 19.64 -24.65 -21.50
C CYS A 18 18.26 -24.28 -20.94
N SER A 19 17.58 -25.28 -20.36
CA SER A 19 16.35 -25.03 -19.62
C SER A 19 16.75 -24.29 -18.36
N GLN A 20 16.52 -22.98 -18.33
CA GLN A 20 16.69 -22.21 -17.10
C GLN A 20 15.81 -22.83 -16.02
N THR A 21 16.42 -23.22 -14.90
CA THR A 21 15.67 -23.78 -13.78
C THR A 21 14.71 -22.71 -13.24
N ILE A 22 13.46 -23.13 -12.97
CA ILE A 22 12.39 -22.24 -12.49
C ILE A 22 12.77 -21.61 -11.14
N TRP A 23 13.63 -22.26 -10.38
CA TRP A 23 14.22 -21.70 -9.18
C TRP A 23 15.66 -22.19 -9.01
N GLU A 24 16.40 -21.53 -8.14
CA GLU A 24 17.74 -21.93 -7.69
C GLU A 24 17.91 -21.64 -6.21
N LYS A 25 18.74 -22.44 -5.54
CA LYS A 25 19.12 -22.22 -4.15
C LYS A 25 20.31 -21.25 -4.11
N THR A 26 20.27 -20.29 -3.19
CA THR A 26 21.39 -19.39 -2.87
C THR A 26 21.99 -19.77 -1.51
N ASP A 27 23.06 -19.08 -1.10
CA ASP A 27 23.71 -19.34 0.19
C ASP A 27 22.77 -19.10 1.37
N ASN A 28 21.88 -18.11 1.25
CA ASN A 28 20.95 -17.69 2.29
C ASN A 28 19.47 -17.80 1.88
N GLY A 29 19.11 -18.54 0.83
CA GLY A 29 17.71 -18.56 0.37
C GLY A 29 17.45 -19.23 -0.97
N VAL A 30 16.49 -18.68 -1.72
CA VAL A 30 16.12 -19.11 -3.08
C VAL A 30 15.79 -17.94 -3.99
N ILE A 31 16.08 -18.09 -5.28
CA ILE A 31 15.58 -17.23 -6.36
C ILE A 31 14.59 -18.03 -7.21
N ILE A 32 13.46 -17.42 -7.55
CA ILE A 32 12.36 -18.01 -8.31
C ILE A 32 12.10 -17.14 -9.55
N ARG A 33 12.01 -17.78 -10.71
CA ARG A 33 11.78 -17.17 -12.02
C ARG A 33 10.36 -17.51 -12.47
N LEU A 34 9.48 -16.51 -12.45
CA LEU A 34 8.09 -16.66 -12.85
C LEU A 34 7.95 -16.43 -14.35
N LYS A 35 7.09 -17.22 -14.99
CA LYS A 35 6.74 -17.05 -16.41
C LYS A 35 5.74 -15.91 -16.58
N SER A 36 6.15 -14.69 -16.23
CA SER A 36 5.37 -13.47 -16.50
C SER A 36 5.87 -12.76 -17.75
N MET A 37 4.95 -12.45 -18.66
CA MET A 37 5.22 -11.56 -19.80
C MET A 37 4.90 -10.10 -19.48
N SER A 38 4.13 -9.83 -18.42
CA SER A 38 3.71 -8.48 -18.03
C SER A 38 4.70 -7.83 -17.06
N HIS A 39 4.92 -6.52 -17.22
CA HIS A 39 5.64 -5.70 -16.25
C HIS A 39 4.79 -5.32 -15.02
N ALA A 40 3.49 -5.68 -15.02
CA ALA A 40 2.58 -5.39 -13.91
C ALA A 40 2.63 -6.42 -12.78
N ILE A 41 3.25 -7.58 -12.99
CA ILE A 41 3.41 -8.67 -12.02
C ILE A 41 4.87 -9.14 -12.01
N PRO A 42 5.34 -9.83 -10.96
CA PRO A 42 6.75 -10.18 -10.85
C PRO A 42 7.21 -11.16 -11.95
N ARG A 43 8.43 -10.95 -12.43
CA ARG A 43 9.19 -11.91 -13.26
C ARG A 43 10.20 -12.70 -12.43
N GLN A 44 10.70 -12.10 -11.35
CA GLN A 44 11.57 -12.79 -10.40
C GLN A 44 11.15 -12.50 -8.96
N MET A 45 11.40 -13.49 -8.11
CA MET A 45 11.27 -13.37 -6.66
C MET A 45 12.51 -13.93 -5.98
N LYS A 46 12.88 -13.34 -4.86
CA LYS A 46 13.94 -13.82 -3.97
C LYS A 46 13.34 -13.96 -2.59
N LEU A 47 13.60 -15.10 -1.95
CA LEU A 47 13.27 -15.34 -0.55
C LEU A 47 14.57 -15.59 0.19
N GLU A 48 14.96 -14.65 1.04
CA GLU A 48 16.18 -14.72 1.86
C GLU A 48 15.82 -15.08 3.29
N ILE A 49 16.57 -15.99 3.87
CA ILE A 49 16.46 -16.36 5.27
C ILE A 49 17.34 -15.40 6.06
N VAL A 50 16.68 -14.51 6.78
CA VAL A 50 17.35 -13.55 7.65
C VAL A 50 17.62 -14.20 9.00
N ASP A 51 16.61 -14.89 9.56
CA ASP A 51 16.65 -15.60 10.84
C ASP A 51 15.79 -16.87 10.78
N ASN A 52 15.83 -17.69 11.84
CA ASN A 52 14.85 -18.76 12.02
C ASN A 52 13.40 -18.25 12.00
N ASN A 53 13.14 -17.00 12.42
CA ASN A 53 11.78 -16.41 12.43
C ASN A 53 11.57 -15.31 11.39
N ILE A 54 12.56 -15.01 10.54
CA ILE A 54 12.51 -13.84 9.65
C ILE A 54 12.90 -14.28 8.24
N MET A 55 11.99 -14.07 7.30
CA MET A 55 12.23 -14.24 5.87
C MET A 55 12.01 -12.91 5.17
N HIS A 56 12.94 -12.53 4.29
CA HIS A 56 12.84 -11.35 3.45
C HIS A 56 12.35 -11.76 2.06
N VAL A 57 11.24 -11.17 1.61
CA VAL A 57 10.68 -11.39 0.28
C VAL A 57 10.96 -10.19 -0.59
N ILE A 58 11.64 -10.42 -1.72
CA ILE A 58 11.83 -9.42 -2.76
C ILE A 58 11.14 -9.92 -4.02
N ALA A 59 10.35 -9.06 -4.67
CA ALA A 59 9.74 -9.35 -5.95
C ALA A 59 10.05 -8.23 -6.93
N SER A 60 10.34 -8.60 -8.18
CA SER A 60 10.74 -7.67 -9.23
C SER A 60 9.99 -7.97 -10.52
N PRO A 61 9.45 -6.95 -11.22
CA PRO A 61 8.91 -7.10 -12.58
C PRO A 61 10.04 -7.23 -13.62
N GLU A 62 11.31 -7.11 -13.21
CA GLU A 62 12.49 -7.25 -14.06
C GLU A 62 13.12 -8.64 -13.96
N LYS A 63 14.12 -8.89 -14.82
CA LYS A 63 14.92 -10.13 -14.83
C LYS A 63 16.07 -10.13 -13.79
N GLY A 64 15.98 -9.26 -12.79
CA GLY A 64 16.96 -9.08 -11.72
C GLY A 64 16.39 -8.27 -10.56
N PHE A 65 17.22 -8.07 -9.54
CA PHE A 65 16.90 -7.28 -8.35
C PHE A 65 17.75 -6.00 -8.33
N SER A 66 17.30 -5.02 -7.56
CA SER A 66 18.11 -3.83 -7.25
C SER A 66 19.26 -4.21 -6.31
N ASP A 67 20.42 -3.56 -6.48
CA ASP A 67 21.57 -3.66 -5.58
C ASP A 67 21.55 -2.58 -4.48
N GLU A 68 20.51 -1.74 -4.45
CA GLU A 68 20.34 -0.71 -3.42
C GLU A 68 20.24 -1.33 -2.03
N LYS A 69 21.00 -0.77 -1.08
CA LYS A 69 20.99 -1.23 0.31
C LYS A 69 19.81 -0.64 1.07
N SER A 70 19.25 -1.45 1.96
CA SER A 70 18.25 -0.97 2.92
C SER A 70 18.86 0.09 3.85
N LEU A 71 18.08 1.12 4.17
CA LEU A 71 18.37 2.11 5.19
C LEU A 71 17.89 1.69 6.60
N CYS A 72 17.04 0.65 6.70
CA CYS A 72 16.46 0.21 7.97
C CYS A 72 16.86 -1.22 8.39
N ILE A 73 17.36 -2.04 7.46
CA ILE A 73 17.93 -3.36 7.75
C ILE A 73 19.44 -3.21 7.90
N ILE A 74 19.97 -3.68 9.02
CA ILE A 74 21.41 -3.68 9.32
C ILE A 74 22.04 -5.04 9.01
N ASP A 75 23.33 -5.01 8.68
CA ASP A 75 24.14 -6.22 8.54
C ASP A 75 24.17 -7.01 9.86
N ARG A 76 24.29 -8.33 9.74
CA ARG A 76 24.30 -9.26 10.87
C ARG A 76 25.69 -9.87 11.05
N ASP A 77 26.11 -9.99 12.31
CA ASP A 77 27.40 -10.57 12.70
C ASP A 77 27.29 -12.02 13.22
N TYR A 78 26.20 -12.72 12.91
CA TYR A 78 25.98 -14.11 13.34
C TYR A 78 25.73 -15.05 12.15
N PRO A 79 25.98 -16.36 12.33
CA PRO A 79 25.93 -17.32 11.23
C PRO A 79 24.55 -17.39 10.57
N ASP A 80 24.55 -17.62 9.27
CA ASP A 80 23.31 -17.86 8.52
C ASP A 80 22.52 -19.04 9.11
N PRO A 81 21.21 -18.88 9.32
CA PRO A 81 20.38 -19.95 9.84
C PRO A 81 20.30 -21.12 8.84
N ALA A 82 20.34 -22.34 9.35
CA ALA A 82 20.13 -23.51 8.52
C ALA A 82 18.70 -23.53 7.95
N PHE A 83 18.58 -23.79 6.64
CA PHE A 83 17.29 -23.89 5.98
C PHE A 83 17.24 -25.06 4.98
N LYS A 84 16.03 -25.55 4.76
CA LYS A 84 15.72 -26.63 3.83
C LYS A 84 14.87 -26.09 2.69
N VAL A 85 15.09 -26.62 1.50
CA VAL A 85 14.29 -26.32 0.31
C VAL A 85 13.79 -27.64 -0.24
N LYS A 86 12.48 -27.74 -0.49
CA LYS A 86 11.84 -28.91 -1.10
C LYS A 86 10.79 -28.44 -2.10
N GLN A 87 10.84 -28.97 -3.31
CA GLN A 87 9.76 -28.80 -4.27
C GLN A 87 8.76 -29.95 -4.16
N VAL A 88 7.46 -29.63 -4.16
CA VAL A 88 6.35 -30.58 -4.28
C VAL A 88 5.41 -30.05 -5.35
N GLN A 89 5.32 -30.72 -6.50
CA GLN A 89 4.58 -30.25 -7.66
C GLN A 89 4.99 -28.80 -8.03
N ASP A 90 4.03 -27.88 -8.08
CA ASP A 90 4.21 -26.47 -8.39
C ASP A 90 4.45 -25.60 -7.14
N THR A 91 4.77 -26.20 -6.00
CA THR A 91 5.06 -25.47 -4.75
C THR A 91 6.50 -25.68 -4.33
N LEU A 92 7.22 -24.58 -4.12
CA LEU A 92 8.53 -24.57 -3.47
C LEU A 92 8.35 -24.29 -1.99
N ILE A 93 8.83 -25.19 -1.14
CA ILE A 93 8.74 -25.10 0.32
C ILE A 93 10.12 -24.76 0.85
N VAL A 94 10.23 -23.63 1.55
CA VAL A 94 11.45 -23.15 2.18
C VAL A 94 11.21 -23.08 3.69
N SER A 95 12.00 -23.82 4.47
CA SER A 95 11.76 -23.99 5.91
C SER A 95 13.02 -23.75 6.72
N THR A 96 12.88 -23.01 7.81
CA THR A 96 13.87 -22.86 8.89
C THR A 96 13.47 -23.74 10.08
N GLY A 97 14.09 -23.54 11.24
CA GLY A 97 13.65 -24.16 12.49
C GLY A 97 12.29 -23.67 13.03
N ARG A 98 11.79 -22.51 12.57
CA ARG A 98 10.55 -21.90 13.12
C ARG A 98 9.56 -21.34 12.10
N LEU A 99 9.97 -21.15 10.86
CA LEU A 99 9.15 -20.52 9.83
C LEU A 99 9.22 -21.34 8.55
N THR A 100 8.09 -21.51 7.89
CA THR A 100 8.01 -22.14 6.56
C THR A 100 7.29 -21.21 5.59
N ALA A 101 7.92 -20.92 4.45
CA ALA A 101 7.29 -20.29 3.30
C ALA A 101 6.98 -21.34 2.23
N LYS A 102 5.74 -21.34 1.73
CA LYS A 102 5.30 -22.13 0.57
C LYS A 102 5.07 -21.15 -0.58
N VAL A 103 5.85 -21.28 -1.64
CA VAL A 103 5.80 -20.39 -2.80
C VAL A 103 5.25 -21.13 -4.00
N SER A 104 4.19 -20.59 -4.61
CA SER A 104 3.68 -21.07 -5.90
C SER A 104 4.65 -20.74 -7.02
N LEU A 105 5.16 -21.76 -7.72
CA LEU A 105 6.04 -21.61 -8.89
C LEU A 105 5.29 -21.12 -10.14
N VAL A 106 3.96 -21.05 -10.08
CA VAL A 106 3.10 -20.56 -11.16
C VAL A 106 2.78 -19.07 -10.96
N THR A 107 2.35 -18.69 -9.77
CA THR A 107 1.81 -17.34 -9.48
C THR A 107 2.74 -16.47 -8.64
N GLY A 108 3.74 -17.06 -7.98
CA GLY A 108 4.57 -16.35 -7.01
C GLY A 108 3.88 -16.07 -5.67
N GLN A 109 2.67 -16.58 -5.45
CA GLN A 109 1.98 -16.46 -4.16
C GLN A 109 2.82 -17.11 -3.05
N VAL A 110 2.99 -16.41 -1.93
CA VAL A 110 3.65 -16.91 -0.72
C VAL A 110 2.63 -17.15 0.39
N ILE A 111 2.75 -18.31 1.04
CA ILE A 111 2.01 -18.68 2.26
C ILE A 111 3.03 -18.96 3.36
N PHE A 112 2.91 -18.27 4.48
CA PHE A 112 3.75 -18.46 5.66
C PHE A 112 3.05 -19.31 6.71
N CYS A 113 3.79 -20.25 7.26
CA CYS A 113 3.37 -21.15 8.33
C CYS A 113 4.35 -21.08 9.51
N ASP A 114 3.83 -21.17 10.73
CA ASP A 114 4.63 -21.35 11.95
C ASP A 114 5.29 -22.75 12.02
N GLU A 115 6.03 -23.02 13.10
CA GLU A 115 6.72 -24.30 13.32
C GLU A 115 5.79 -25.52 13.42
N ASN A 116 4.51 -25.29 13.71
CA ASN A 116 3.48 -26.33 13.80
C ASN A 116 2.72 -26.52 12.47
N GLY A 117 3.09 -25.76 11.44
CA GLY A 117 2.44 -25.78 10.13
C GLY A 117 1.14 -24.97 10.06
N LYS A 118 0.79 -24.21 11.10
CA LYS A 118 -0.38 -23.32 11.08
C LYS A 118 -0.07 -22.12 10.20
N VAL A 119 -0.98 -21.81 9.29
CA VAL A 119 -0.86 -20.61 8.43
C VAL A 119 -1.00 -19.34 9.27
N ILE A 120 -0.01 -18.45 9.15
CA ILE A 120 0.03 -17.15 9.83
C ILE A 120 -0.22 -15.98 8.87
N LEU A 121 0.22 -16.08 7.62
CA LEU A 121 0.04 -15.05 6.60
C LEU A 121 -0.10 -15.69 5.21
N THR A 122 -1.05 -15.23 4.40
CA THR A 122 -1.26 -15.70 3.03
C THR A 122 -1.35 -14.50 2.10
N GLU A 123 -0.54 -14.46 1.06
CA GLU A 123 -0.73 -13.50 -0.02
C GLU A 123 -2.02 -13.81 -0.80
N LYS A 124 -2.66 -12.78 -1.37
CA LYS A 124 -3.90 -12.94 -2.15
C LYS A 124 -3.77 -14.01 -3.23
N ALA A 125 -4.77 -14.88 -3.32
CA ALA A 125 -4.85 -15.93 -4.34
C ALA A 125 -4.70 -15.36 -5.76
N GLY A 126 -3.95 -16.06 -6.61
CA GLY A 126 -3.64 -15.60 -7.98
C GLY A 126 -2.51 -14.57 -8.08
N GLY A 127 -1.99 -14.07 -6.95
CA GLY A 127 -0.86 -13.14 -6.88
C GLY A 127 -1.30 -11.75 -6.43
N GLY A 128 -0.90 -11.36 -5.21
CA GLY A 128 -1.23 -10.06 -4.62
C GLY A 128 -0.28 -8.91 -4.97
N LYS A 129 0.65 -9.10 -5.91
CA LYS A 129 1.72 -8.14 -6.25
C LYS A 129 1.37 -7.35 -7.49
N SER A 130 1.51 -6.03 -7.42
CA SER A 130 1.33 -5.14 -8.58
C SER A 130 2.50 -4.18 -8.72
N PHE A 131 2.86 -3.86 -9.96
CA PHE A 131 3.89 -2.88 -10.30
C PHE A 131 3.38 -1.93 -11.39
N THR A 132 3.70 -0.65 -11.26
CA THR A 132 3.44 0.37 -12.28
C THR A 132 4.71 1.21 -12.42
N PRO A 133 5.32 1.30 -13.61
CA PRO A 133 6.52 2.11 -13.81
C PRO A 133 6.28 3.57 -13.40
N ILE A 134 7.28 4.16 -12.75
CA ILE A 134 7.32 5.58 -12.43
C ILE A 134 8.71 6.13 -12.76
N ASN A 135 8.76 7.37 -13.23
CA ASN A 135 10.01 8.10 -13.42
C ASN A 135 9.90 9.45 -12.73
N VAL A 136 10.88 9.77 -11.87
CA VAL A 136 10.95 11.05 -11.15
C VAL A 136 12.34 11.60 -11.38
N GLU A 137 12.41 12.80 -11.95
CA GLU A 137 13.69 13.50 -12.18
C GLU A 137 14.75 12.68 -12.92
N GLY A 138 14.33 11.79 -13.83
CA GLY A 138 15.21 10.92 -14.60
C GLY A 138 15.55 9.59 -13.93
N THR A 139 15.18 9.39 -12.66
CA THR A 139 15.32 8.11 -11.95
C THR A 139 14.08 7.25 -12.15
N SER A 140 14.28 6.05 -12.69
CA SER A 140 13.21 5.08 -12.90
C SER A 140 13.00 4.19 -11.69
N GLY A 141 11.75 3.83 -11.44
CA GLY A 141 11.35 2.90 -10.40
C GLY A 141 9.95 2.34 -10.67
N TYR A 142 9.33 1.84 -9.61
CA TYR A 142 7.98 1.31 -9.66
C TYR A 142 7.16 1.84 -8.49
N THR A 143 5.93 2.24 -8.75
CA THR A 143 4.87 2.20 -7.74
C THR A 143 4.47 0.74 -7.59
N PHE A 144 4.45 0.22 -6.37
CA PHE A 144 4.17 -1.19 -6.12
C PHE A 144 3.18 -1.38 -4.97
N GLY A 145 2.50 -2.52 -5.00
CA GLY A 145 1.49 -2.91 -4.02
C GLY A 145 1.55 -4.39 -3.72
N GLN A 146 1.20 -4.76 -2.49
CA GLN A 146 1.08 -6.14 -2.04
C GLN A 146 -0.22 -6.31 -1.25
N VAL A 147 -1.01 -7.31 -1.63
CA VAL A 147 -2.26 -7.66 -0.95
C VAL A 147 -2.14 -9.02 -0.28
N PHE A 148 -2.54 -9.09 0.97
CA PHE A 148 -2.62 -10.32 1.76
C PHE A 148 -4.08 -10.63 2.11
N ASP A 149 -4.41 -11.91 2.21
CA ASP A 149 -5.69 -12.34 2.73
C ASP A 149 -5.69 -12.12 4.25
N SER A 150 -6.77 -11.52 4.76
CA SER A 150 -6.90 -11.19 6.18
C SER A 150 -8.27 -11.61 6.70
N PRO A 151 -8.36 -12.65 7.54
CA PRO A 151 -9.65 -13.16 8.04
C PRO A 151 -10.32 -12.16 9.00
N PRO A 152 -11.65 -12.27 9.22
CA PRO A 152 -12.41 -11.25 9.96
C PRO A 152 -11.97 -11.03 11.42
N ASP A 153 -11.33 -12.03 12.04
CA ASP A 153 -10.86 -12.02 13.42
C ASP A 153 -9.41 -11.53 13.60
N GLU A 154 -8.74 -11.14 12.51
CA GLU A 154 -7.41 -10.56 12.56
C GLU A 154 -7.44 -9.08 12.95
N ALA A 155 -6.48 -8.66 13.76
CA ALA A 155 -6.29 -7.28 14.18
C ALA A 155 -4.87 -6.81 13.82
N PHE A 156 -4.75 -5.52 13.51
CA PHE A 156 -3.52 -4.89 13.01
C PHE A 156 -3.13 -3.69 13.86
N TYR A 157 -1.84 -3.60 14.20
CA TYR A 157 -1.28 -2.54 15.04
C TYR A 157 0.10 -2.10 14.50
N GLY A 158 0.60 -0.95 14.96
CA GLY A 158 1.91 -0.42 14.57
C GLY A 158 1.75 0.78 13.65
N LEU A 159 2.37 0.74 12.47
CA LEU A 159 2.39 1.80 11.45
C LEU A 159 3.04 3.14 11.89
N GLY A 160 3.31 3.33 13.18
CA GLY A 160 3.99 4.51 13.74
C GLY A 160 3.12 5.25 14.75
N GLN A 161 3.18 6.59 14.72
CA GLN A 161 2.41 7.49 15.56
C GLN A 161 1.47 8.33 14.69
N HIS A 162 0.17 8.09 14.84
CA HIS A 162 -0.89 8.71 14.06
C HIS A 162 -1.85 9.51 14.95
N GLN A 163 -2.62 10.43 14.35
CA GLN A 163 -3.42 11.44 15.07
C GLN A 163 -4.94 11.25 14.90
N SER A 164 -5.34 10.14 14.27
CA SER A 164 -6.74 9.82 13.97
C SER A 164 -7.45 9.07 15.10
N ASP A 165 -6.78 8.79 16.22
CA ASP A 165 -7.28 7.99 17.35
C ASP A 165 -7.67 6.55 16.97
N GLU A 166 -7.17 6.07 15.83
CA GLU A 166 -7.31 4.69 15.38
C GLU A 166 -6.34 3.79 16.15
N PHE A 167 -6.81 2.59 16.52
CA PHE A 167 -6.02 1.66 17.33
C PHE A 167 -5.82 0.30 16.65
N ASN A 168 -6.91 -0.38 16.28
CA ASN A 168 -6.87 -1.58 15.45
C ASN A 168 -7.13 -1.19 13.99
N TYR A 169 -6.11 -1.30 13.14
CA TYR A 169 -6.16 -0.92 11.74
C TYR A 169 -6.92 -1.91 10.84
N LYS A 170 -7.53 -2.97 11.38
CA LYS A 170 -8.35 -3.90 10.58
C LYS A 170 -9.48 -3.16 9.86
N GLY A 171 -9.41 -3.14 8.52
CA GLY A 171 -10.40 -2.49 7.67
C GLY A 171 -10.28 -0.97 7.60
N LEU A 172 -9.26 -0.37 8.23
CA LEU A 172 -9.00 1.06 8.21
C LEU A 172 -7.90 1.40 7.19
N ASN A 173 -7.67 2.71 6.98
CA ASN A 173 -6.73 3.22 6.00
C ASN A 173 -5.76 4.21 6.65
N GLU A 174 -4.48 4.13 6.31
CA GLU A 174 -3.49 5.11 6.77
C GLU A 174 -2.43 5.40 5.70
N ASN A 175 -2.17 6.69 5.48
CA ASN A 175 -1.15 7.17 4.54
C ASN A 175 0.15 7.40 5.31
N LEU A 176 1.18 6.63 5.01
CA LEU A 176 2.47 6.70 5.66
C LEU A 176 3.36 7.77 5.02
N TYR A 177 3.30 8.98 5.57
CA TYR A 177 4.19 10.11 5.29
C TYR A 177 4.59 10.82 6.59
N GLN A 178 5.63 11.63 6.54
CA GLN A 178 6.12 12.38 7.70
C GLN A 178 5.50 13.78 7.73
N TYR A 179 4.94 14.16 8.87
CA TYR A 179 4.41 15.51 9.09
C TYR A 179 4.44 15.85 10.58
N ASN A 180 4.38 17.12 10.95
CA ASN A 180 4.36 17.49 12.37
C ASN A 180 3.23 16.73 13.10
N THR A 181 3.56 16.09 14.24
CA THR A 181 2.74 15.17 15.05
C THR A 181 2.45 13.79 14.46
N LYS A 182 2.75 13.54 13.18
CA LYS A 182 2.56 12.26 12.48
C LYS A 182 3.91 11.64 12.12
N VAL A 183 4.20 10.47 12.69
CA VAL A 183 5.45 9.72 12.44
C VAL A 183 5.09 8.39 11.81
N SER A 184 5.51 8.17 10.57
CA SER A 184 5.23 6.91 9.90
C SER A 184 6.39 5.93 10.05
N VAL A 185 6.09 4.73 10.53
CA VAL A 185 7.02 3.59 10.65
C VAL A 185 6.36 2.39 9.97
N PRO A 186 6.85 1.94 8.80
CA PRO A 186 6.18 0.93 7.98
C PRO A 186 6.37 -0.49 8.53
N PHE A 187 6.04 -0.69 9.81
CA PHE A 187 6.06 -1.96 10.50
C PHE A 187 4.67 -2.27 11.06
N LEU A 188 4.12 -3.41 10.63
CA LEU A 188 2.80 -3.89 11.02
C LEU A 188 2.94 -5.10 11.95
N ILE A 189 2.12 -5.16 12.99
CA ILE A 189 2.00 -6.31 13.90
C ILE A 189 0.58 -6.85 13.78
N SER A 190 0.45 -8.16 13.59
CA SER A 190 -0.83 -8.86 13.54
C SER A 190 -1.12 -9.59 14.86
N SER A 191 -2.40 -9.69 15.23
CA SER A 191 -2.87 -10.58 16.30
C SER A 191 -2.63 -12.08 16.00
N ARG A 192 -2.20 -12.43 14.79
CA ARG A 192 -1.88 -13.81 14.35
C ARG A 192 -0.41 -14.21 14.55
N ASN A 193 0.30 -13.53 15.46
CA ASN A 193 1.69 -13.81 15.82
C ASN A 193 2.69 -13.67 14.66
N TYR A 194 2.49 -12.67 13.80
CA TYR A 194 3.50 -12.25 12.84
C TYR A 194 3.62 -10.73 12.79
N GLY A 195 4.77 -10.26 12.32
CA GLY A 195 4.99 -8.86 11.95
C GLY A 195 5.45 -8.76 10.50
N LEU A 196 5.23 -7.60 9.88
CA LEU A 196 5.65 -7.31 8.52
C LEU A 196 6.35 -5.94 8.51
N LEU A 197 7.62 -5.94 8.13
CA LEU A 197 8.35 -4.72 7.78
C LEU A 197 8.20 -4.47 6.27
N TRP A 198 7.69 -3.30 5.92
CA TRP A 198 7.62 -2.85 4.53
C TRP A 198 8.77 -1.88 4.26
N ASP A 199 9.85 -2.41 3.69
CA ASP A 199 11.08 -1.65 3.45
C ASP A 199 10.94 -0.75 2.21
N ASN A 200 10.32 0.41 2.44
CA ASN A 200 10.08 1.43 1.43
C ASN A 200 10.14 2.83 2.05
N TYR A 201 10.82 3.75 1.36
CA TYR A 201 11.03 5.12 1.84
C TYR A 201 10.14 6.16 1.15
N SER A 202 9.39 5.76 0.13
CA SER A 202 8.37 6.62 -0.48
C SER A 202 7.10 6.65 0.37
N LEU A 203 6.19 7.58 0.06
CA LEU A 203 4.84 7.56 0.61
C LEU A 203 4.24 6.17 0.40
N THR A 204 3.85 5.54 1.51
CA THR A 204 3.24 4.20 1.54
C THR A 204 1.80 4.32 1.99
N LYS A 205 0.93 3.40 1.58
CA LYS A 205 -0.45 3.34 2.08
C LYS A 205 -0.75 1.98 2.65
N PHE A 206 -1.38 1.96 3.82
CA PHE A 206 -2.04 0.79 4.37
C PHE A 206 -3.55 0.89 4.11
N GLY A 207 -4.18 -0.18 3.64
CA GLY A 207 -5.60 -0.20 3.29
C GLY A 207 -5.85 0.17 1.82
N ASP A 208 -6.70 1.15 1.58
CA ASP A 208 -7.06 1.62 0.24
C ASP A 208 -5.87 2.30 -0.47
N PRO A 209 -5.48 1.86 -1.69
CA PRO A 209 -4.36 2.47 -2.41
C PRO A 209 -4.70 3.85 -3.01
N ARG A 210 -5.99 4.23 -3.08
CA ARG A 210 -6.44 5.49 -3.69
C ARG A 210 -6.17 6.69 -2.78
N ASP A 211 -6.09 7.88 -3.36
CA ASP A 211 -6.15 9.11 -2.57
C ASP A 211 -7.59 9.43 -2.20
N TYR A 212 -7.79 10.14 -1.08
CA TYR A 212 -9.10 10.71 -0.76
C TYR A 212 -9.51 11.68 -1.87
N SER A 213 -10.75 11.55 -2.33
CA SER A 213 -11.36 12.51 -3.27
C SER A 213 -11.95 13.70 -2.54
N GLN A 214 -12.13 14.80 -3.27
CA GLN A 214 -12.85 15.97 -2.77
C GLN A 214 -14.37 15.71 -2.72
N MET A 215 -15.11 16.61 -2.06
CA MET A 215 -16.56 16.47 -1.85
C MET A 215 -17.38 16.43 -3.15
N ASP A 216 -16.83 16.88 -4.28
CA ASP A 216 -17.44 16.80 -5.61
C ASP A 216 -17.46 15.37 -6.19
N LEU A 217 -16.98 14.37 -5.43
CA LEU A 217 -17.31 12.96 -5.64
C LEU A 217 -18.82 12.69 -5.45
N PHE A 218 -19.47 13.43 -4.57
CA PHE A 218 -20.91 13.34 -4.33
C PHE A 218 -21.67 14.34 -5.20
N ARG A 219 -22.95 14.07 -5.47
CA ARG A 219 -23.86 15.15 -5.87
C ARG A 219 -24.15 16.00 -4.65
N LEU A 220 -23.98 17.31 -4.79
CA LEU A 220 -24.06 18.24 -3.68
C LEU A 220 -25.22 19.21 -3.90
N TYR A 221 -26.04 19.39 -2.87
CA TYR A 221 -27.16 20.33 -2.88
C TYR A 221 -26.96 21.40 -1.82
N ASP A 222 -27.23 22.65 -2.18
CA ASP A 222 -27.16 23.79 -1.26
C ASP A 222 -28.39 23.84 -0.32
N ASN A 223 -28.45 24.83 0.59
CA ASN A 223 -29.54 24.97 1.55
C ASN A 223 -30.92 25.21 0.90
N ASN A 224 -30.96 25.54 -0.40
CA ASN A 224 -32.20 25.72 -1.16
C ASN A 224 -32.53 24.47 -2.02
N GLY A 225 -31.78 23.38 -1.85
CA GLY A 225 -31.91 22.16 -2.65
C GLY A 225 -31.37 22.29 -4.07
N GLN A 226 -30.59 23.33 -4.38
CA GLN A 226 -30.02 23.48 -5.72
C GLN A 226 -28.70 22.73 -5.83
N GLU A 227 -28.58 21.89 -6.85
CA GLU A 227 -27.37 21.12 -7.14
C GLU A 227 -26.16 22.03 -7.43
N GLY A 228 -24.96 21.44 -7.31
CA GLY A 228 -23.68 22.00 -7.75
C GLY A 228 -22.75 22.44 -6.63
N GLY A 229 -23.12 22.22 -5.36
CA GLY A 229 -22.26 22.53 -4.22
C GLY A 229 -23.03 22.82 -2.93
N LEU A 230 -22.29 22.89 -1.84
CA LEU A 230 -22.80 23.25 -0.52
C LEU A 230 -22.90 24.77 -0.36
N THR A 231 -23.76 25.23 0.55
CA THR A 231 -23.79 26.65 0.98
C THR A 231 -22.63 26.91 1.93
N ALA A 232 -21.63 27.67 1.48
CA ALA A 232 -20.55 28.18 2.31
C ALA A 232 -20.91 29.60 2.81
N THR A 233 -21.08 29.77 4.12
CA THR A 233 -21.34 31.09 4.73
C THR A 233 -20.20 31.49 5.64
N TYR A 234 -19.69 32.69 5.41
CA TYR A 234 -18.54 33.27 6.08
C TYR A 234 -19.02 34.38 7.00
N TYR A 235 -19.02 34.14 8.31
CA TYR A 235 -19.42 35.09 9.34
C TYR A 235 -18.21 35.76 9.97
N VAL A 236 -18.37 37.00 10.43
CA VAL A 236 -17.27 37.80 11.01
C VAL A 236 -17.65 38.41 12.35
N LYS A 237 -16.64 38.83 13.13
CA LYS A 237 -16.80 39.55 14.42
C LYS A 237 -17.54 38.72 15.48
N SER A 238 -17.37 37.40 15.46
CA SER A 238 -18.01 36.44 16.38
C SER A 238 -19.54 36.55 16.42
N ASP A 239 -20.16 36.91 15.29
CA ASP A 239 -21.58 37.18 15.17
C ASP A 239 -22.13 36.47 13.91
N THR A 240 -22.92 35.42 14.10
CA THR A 240 -23.52 34.62 13.01
C THR A 240 -24.64 35.35 12.26
N THR A 241 -24.97 36.58 12.65
CA THR A 241 -25.84 37.48 11.87
C THR A 241 -25.05 38.36 10.89
N ARG A 242 -23.73 38.46 11.07
CA ARG A 242 -22.84 39.29 10.23
C ARG A 242 -22.16 38.45 9.15
N ILE A 243 -22.87 38.28 8.04
CA ILE A 243 -22.36 37.60 6.85
C ILE A 243 -21.38 38.52 6.11
N PHE A 244 -20.15 38.05 5.92
CA PHE A 244 -19.17 38.66 5.02
C PHE A 244 -19.41 38.26 3.58
N VAL A 245 -19.57 36.96 3.34
CA VAL A 245 -19.98 36.41 2.04
C VAL A 245 -20.73 35.11 2.24
N GLN A 246 -21.66 34.82 1.33
CA GLN A 246 -22.25 33.51 1.17
C GLN A 246 -22.06 33.11 -0.29
N ARG A 247 -21.57 31.90 -0.54
CA ARG A 247 -21.34 31.37 -1.89
C ARG A 247 -21.57 29.86 -1.93
N LYS A 248 -21.74 29.33 -3.14
CA LYS A 248 -21.80 27.90 -3.39
C LYS A 248 -20.39 27.35 -3.59
N GLU A 249 -20.07 26.24 -2.93
CA GLU A 249 -18.76 25.58 -3.04
C GLU A 249 -18.94 24.08 -3.29
N SER A 250 -18.36 23.57 -4.38
CA SER A 250 -18.38 22.13 -4.69
C SER A 250 -17.27 21.35 -3.98
N LYS A 251 -16.31 22.04 -3.36
CA LYS A 251 -15.17 21.46 -2.63
C LYS A 251 -15.00 22.17 -1.30
N ILE A 252 -14.50 21.44 -0.31
CA ILE A 252 -14.01 22.00 0.96
C ILE A 252 -12.52 21.69 1.03
N ASP A 253 -11.74 22.37 0.19
CA ASP A 253 -10.31 22.11 0.04
C ASP A 253 -9.51 23.37 0.41
N TYR A 254 -9.13 23.44 1.67
CA TYR A 254 -8.31 24.53 2.21
C TYR A 254 -7.14 23.96 3.03
N GLU A 255 -6.54 22.88 2.53
CA GLU A 255 -5.56 22.07 3.28
C GLU A 255 -4.11 22.59 3.21
N ASN A 256 -3.77 23.43 2.22
CA ASN A 256 -2.36 23.82 1.97
C ASN A 256 -2.20 25.26 1.44
N LEU A 257 -0.96 25.72 1.30
CA LEU A 257 -0.62 27.10 0.90
C LEU A 257 -1.14 27.50 -0.50
N GLU A 258 -1.48 26.53 -1.35
CA GLU A 258 -2.07 26.77 -2.65
C GLU A 258 -3.58 26.92 -2.53
N THR A 259 -4.26 25.97 -1.88
CA THR A 259 -5.72 25.91 -1.83
C THR A 259 -6.33 26.93 -0.85
N ILE A 260 -5.61 27.36 0.20
CA ILE A 260 -6.07 28.46 1.06
C ILE A 260 -6.24 29.79 0.31
N LYS A 261 -5.68 29.95 -0.90
CA LYS A 261 -5.86 31.15 -1.71
C LYS A 261 -7.28 31.27 -2.29
N ASP A 262 -8.04 30.19 -2.29
CA ASP A 262 -9.42 30.15 -2.82
C ASP A 262 -10.44 30.68 -1.81
N PHE A 263 -10.02 30.96 -0.57
CA PHE A 263 -10.85 31.68 0.40
C PHE A 263 -11.29 33.05 -0.15
N PRO A 264 -12.44 33.58 0.31
CA PRO A 264 -12.89 34.90 -0.13
C PRO A 264 -11.82 35.97 0.12
N GLY A 265 -11.58 36.81 -0.90
CA GLY A 265 -10.54 37.84 -0.83
C GLY A 265 -10.72 38.77 0.37
N LYS A 266 -9.63 39.01 1.12
CA LYS A 266 -9.60 39.84 2.35
C LYS A 266 -10.49 39.33 3.49
N PHE A 267 -10.89 38.06 3.49
CA PHE A 267 -11.63 37.48 4.60
C PHE A 267 -10.82 37.56 5.91
N PRO A 268 -11.36 38.17 6.99
CA PRO A 268 -10.64 38.29 8.24
C PRO A 268 -10.81 37.01 9.06
N PHE A 269 -9.84 36.09 9.06
CA PHE A 269 -9.99 34.79 9.76
C PHE A 269 -10.18 34.90 11.29
N TYR A 270 -9.58 35.91 11.94
CA TYR A 270 -9.72 36.08 13.38
C TYR A 270 -11.15 36.45 13.77
N GLN A 271 -11.71 35.79 14.79
CA GLN A 271 -13.10 35.98 15.24
C GLN A 271 -14.13 35.74 14.13
N SER A 272 -13.84 34.82 13.22
CA SER A 272 -14.77 34.45 12.16
C SER A 272 -15.20 33.00 12.27
N THR A 273 -16.33 32.70 11.65
CA THR A 273 -16.90 31.36 11.60
C THR A 273 -17.25 31.07 10.16
N ILE A 274 -16.92 29.87 9.69
CA ILE A 274 -17.30 29.42 8.36
C ILE A 274 -18.18 28.19 8.54
N THR A 275 -19.29 28.14 7.81
CA THR A 275 -20.16 26.96 7.77
C THR A 275 -20.34 26.50 6.34
N TRP A 276 -20.15 25.21 6.10
CA TRP A 276 -20.58 24.53 4.88
C TRP A 276 -21.79 23.68 5.22
N THR A 277 -22.93 23.95 4.60
CA THR A 277 -24.20 23.26 4.87
C THR A 277 -24.91 22.90 3.58
N GLY A 278 -25.62 21.77 3.59
CA GLY A 278 -26.32 21.23 2.43
C GLY A 278 -26.52 19.73 2.56
N GLU A 279 -26.77 19.08 1.43
CA GLU A 279 -26.97 17.63 1.34
C GLU A 279 -25.93 17.01 0.40
N ILE A 280 -25.59 15.75 0.66
CA ILE A 280 -24.69 14.94 -0.17
C ILE A 280 -25.43 13.69 -0.63
N GLU A 281 -25.33 13.35 -1.92
CA GLU A 281 -25.91 12.13 -2.49
C GLU A 281 -24.78 11.29 -3.13
N PRO A 282 -24.53 10.07 -2.63
CA PRO A 282 -23.57 9.15 -3.24
C PRO A 282 -24.14 8.49 -4.48
N GLU A 283 -23.28 8.27 -5.49
CA GLU A 283 -23.66 7.52 -6.70
C GLU A 283 -23.58 6.00 -6.51
N GLU A 284 -23.00 5.54 -5.40
CA GLU A 284 -22.84 4.13 -5.07
C GLU A 284 -23.19 3.83 -3.60
N SER A 285 -23.50 2.57 -3.31
CA SER A 285 -23.74 2.08 -1.96
C SER A 285 -22.49 1.43 -1.40
N GLY A 286 -22.08 1.80 -0.19
CA GLY A 286 -20.91 1.23 0.46
C GLY A 286 -20.53 1.98 1.74
N VAL A 287 -19.37 1.61 2.30
CA VAL A 287 -18.76 2.35 3.40
C VAL A 287 -17.93 3.49 2.80
N PHE A 288 -18.27 4.73 3.15
CA PHE A 288 -17.50 5.91 2.79
C PHE A 288 -16.59 6.32 3.94
N TYR A 289 -15.29 6.46 3.66
CA TYR A 289 -14.30 6.95 4.61
C TYR A 289 -14.09 8.45 4.35
N PHE A 290 -14.39 9.28 5.34
CA PHE A 290 -14.20 10.73 5.27
C PHE A 290 -12.93 11.13 6.03
N LYS A 291 -12.21 12.11 5.49
CA LYS A 291 -11.05 12.73 6.14
C LYS A 291 -11.35 14.20 6.38
N LEU A 292 -11.31 14.63 7.64
CA LEU A 292 -11.42 16.02 8.02
C LEU A 292 -10.03 16.57 8.34
N TYR A 293 -9.49 17.43 7.47
CA TYR A 293 -8.29 18.22 7.74
C TYR A 293 -8.70 19.56 8.36
N TYR A 294 -8.10 19.93 9.49
CA TYR A 294 -8.55 21.10 10.25
C TYR A 294 -7.43 21.81 11.02
N ALA A 295 -7.62 23.13 11.17
CA ALA A 295 -7.01 23.99 12.15
C ALA A 295 -8.07 24.99 12.64
N GLY A 296 -7.88 25.59 13.81
CA GLY A 296 -8.94 26.29 14.53
C GLY A 296 -9.97 25.32 15.13
N TYR A 297 -11.08 25.86 15.63
CA TYR A 297 -12.18 25.07 16.20
C TYR A 297 -13.03 24.50 15.06
N THR A 298 -13.27 23.19 15.06
CA THR A 298 -14.01 22.52 13.99
C THR A 298 -14.88 21.40 14.55
N LYS A 299 -16.09 21.27 14.02
CA LYS A 299 -17.05 20.21 14.30
C LYS A 299 -17.74 19.79 13.00
N LEU A 300 -18.19 18.55 12.91
CA LEU A 300 -18.88 18.01 11.74
C LEU A 300 -20.18 17.34 12.14
N TYR A 301 -21.25 17.63 11.39
CA TYR A 301 -22.54 16.96 11.51
C TYR A 301 -22.83 16.22 10.20
N LEU A 302 -23.46 15.05 10.31
CA LEU A 302 -24.01 14.29 9.19
C LEU A 302 -25.36 13.73 9.63
N ASP A 303 -26.39 13.86 8.77
CA ASP A 303 -27.77 13.46 9.08
C ASP A 303 -28.33 14.05 10.40
N GLY A 304 -27.89 15.27 10.74
CA GLY A 304 -28.26 15.95 11.99
C GLY A 304 -27.49 15.49 13.24
N GLU A 305 -26.69 14.44 13.14
CA GLU A 305 -25.90 13.89 14.24
C GLU A 305 -24.48 14.48 14.27
N LEU A 306 -23.96 14.74 15.47
CA LEU A 306 -22.59 15.23 15.66
C LEU A 306 -21.59 14.07 15.51
N VAL A 307 -21.04 13.91 14.31
CA VAL A 307 -20.12 12.81 13.97
C VAL A 307 -18.65 13.11 14.31
N VAL A 308 -18.26 14.38 14.32
CA VAL A 308 -16.97 14.84 14.86
C VAL A 308 -17.23 15.90 15.91
N PRO A 309 -17.10 15.57 17.21
CA PRO A 309 -17.14 16.56 18.29
C PRO A 309 -16.10 17.66 18.09
N GLU A 310 -16.28 18.79 18.76
CA GLU A 310 -15.37 19.93 18.60
C GLU A 310 -13.90 19.51 18.83
N ARG A 311 -13.07 19.74 17.81
CA ARG A 311 -11.62 19.59 17.86
C ARG A 311 -10.97 20.94 17.62
N TRP A 312 -9.75 21.10 18.13
CA TRP A 312 -8.98 22.31 17.95
C TRP A 312 -7.50 22.02 17.71
N ARG A 313 -6.91 22.74 16.75
CA ARG A 313 -5.47 22.83 16.50
C ARG A 313 -5.10 24.28 16.19
N THR A 314 -3.87 24.66 16.53
CA THR A 314 -3.31 25.97 16.16
C THR A 314 -2.99 26.05 14.68
#